data_AF-A0A371FK65-F1
#
_entry.id   AF-A0A371FK65-F1
#
_cell.length_a   1.000
_cell.length_b   1.000
_cell.length_c   1.000
_cell.angle_alpha   90.00
_cell.angle_beta   90.00
_cell.angle_gamma   90.00
#
_symmetry.space_group_name_H-M   'P 1'
#
loop_
_entity.id
_entity.type
_entity.pdbx_description
1 polymer ?
#
loop_
_entity_poly.entity_id
_entity_poly.type
_entity_poly.pdbx_seq_one_letter_code
_entity_poly.pdbx_strand_id
1 'polypeptide(L)'
;MGYISLSGFLSQWALMTLLDPLRSLANLIYIGYNGNPAAALRVTRRRSVDRKKQTTERNVFQCYVFGSKHAGKSALLYSLLGRPFSNNYTPTTVEQYAANVIEVKGVTRKILILREIPEDGLLEFLSNQDFLAACDVAVFVYDSSDEYSWKKSRDLLEKVVRQGELTGYRVPCLLIAAKDDLTPFPRAVLESVKVTQELGIEAPIHVSMKLSDSGNVYNKIVNAAEHPHLSIPETQISRKKKQRHQLLHHSLIFALVGAAMALAGLTACRVRAVKKNTIS
;
A
#
# COMPACT_ATOMS: atom_id res chain seq x y z
N MET A 1 11.67 -24.63 -22.30
CA MET A 1 12.12 -23.43 -23.02
C MET A 1 11.66 -22.21 -22.24
N GLY A 2 12.55 -21.61 -21.44
CA GLY A 2 12.22 -20.54 -20.48
C GLY A 2 12.88 -19.21 -20.88
N TYR A 3 12.59 -18.72 -22.08
CA TYR A 3 13.06 -17.41 -22.50
C TYR A 3 12.30 -16.31 -21.76
N ILE A 4 13.00 -15.27 -21.35
CA ILE A 4 12.39 -14.10 -20.71
C ILE A 4 11.64 -13.31 -21.78
N SER A 5 10.34 -13.08 -21.58
CA SER A 5 9.54 -12.21 -22.45
C SER A 5 9.98 -10.76 -22.33
N LEU A 6 9.59 -9.88 -23.27
CA LEU A 6 9.83 -8.45 -23.14
C LEU A 6 9.26 -7.87 -21.83
N SER A 7 8.05 -8.29 -21.44
CA SER A 7 7.45 -7.88 -20.16
C SER A 7 8.27 -8.36 -18.96
N GLY A 8 8.78 -9.60 -19.01
CA GLY A 8 9.68 -10.15 -17.99
C GLY A 8 11.00 -9.39 -17.92
N PHE A 9 11.59 -9.03 -19.05
CA PHE A 9 12.83 -8.26 -19.12
C PHE A 9 12.65 -6.87 -18.49
N LEU A 10 11.60 -6.14 -18.88
CA LEU A 10 11.30 -4.82 -18.31
C LEU A 10 10.98 -4.91 -16.81
N SER A 11 10.26 -5.94 -16.39
CA SER A 11 9.93 -6.16 -14.98
C SER A 11 11.18 -6.51 -14.15
N GLN A 12 12.13 -7.26 -14.73
CA GLN A 12 13.42 -7.55 -14.11
C GLN A 12 14.24 -6.27 -13.89
N TRP A 13 14.31 -5.38 -14.90
CA TRP A 13 14.97 -4.08 -14.75
C TRP A 13 14.31 -3.19 -13.69
N ALA A 14 12.99 -3.18 -13.63
CA ALA A 14 12.26 -2.46 -12.59
C ALA A 14 12.56 -3.02 -11.20
N LEU A 15 12.58 -4.34 -11.04
CA LEU A 15 12.93 -5.01 -9.80
C LEU A 15 14.37 -4.68 -9.37
N MET A 16 15.33 -4.81 -10.27
CA MET A 16 16.74 -4.49 -9.99
C MET A 16 16.92 -3.03 -9.58
N THR A 17 16.27 -2.11 -10.29
CA THR A 17 16.33 -0.67 -9.99
C THR A 17 15.70 -0.34 -8.64
N LEU A 18 14.62 -1.03 -8.27
CA LEU A 18 13.97 -0.85 -6.98
C LEU A 18 14.83 -1.34 -5.81
N LEU A 19 15.52 -2.48 -5.99
CA LEU A 19 16.32 -3.10 -4.93
C LEU A 19 17.72 -2.47 -4.79
N ASP A 20 18.38 -2.20 -5.91
CA ASP A 20 19.73 -1.64 -5.95
C ASP A 20 19.89 -0.72 -7.18
N PRO A 21 19.50 0.56 -7.07
CA PRO A 21 19.56 1.49 -8.19
C PRO A 21 20.98 1.74 -8.69
N LEU A 22 21.99 1.66 -7.82
CA LEU A 22 23.39 1.86 -8.20
C LEU A 22 23.89 0.70 -9.06
N ARG A 23 23.60 -0.54 -8.65
CA ARG A 23 23.98 -1.73 -9.42
C ARG A 23 23.17 -1.84 -10.71
N SER A 24 21.90 -1.42 -10.70
CA SER A 24 21.09 -1.30 -11.92
C SER A 24 21.72 -0.32 -12.92
N LEU A 25 22.16 0.85 -12.45
CA LEU A 25 22.84 1.83 -13.31
C LEU A 25 24.18 1.31 -13.86
N ALA A 26 24.96 0.62 -13.03
CA ALA A 26 26.20 -0.02 -13.48
C ALA A 26 25.93 -1.04 -14.59
N ASN A 27 24.93 -1.91 -14.42
CA ASN A 27 24.51 -2.86 -15.46
C ASN A 27 24.07 -2.17 -16.76
N LEU A 28 23.38 -1.04 -16.64
CA LEU A 28 22.97 -0.24 -17.80
C LEU A 28 24.17 0.31 -18.58
N ILE A 29 25.21 0.77 -17.89
CA ILE A 29 26.48 1.20 -18.51
C ILE A 29 27.19 0.01 -19.17
N TYR A 30 27.25 -1.15 -18.50
CA TYR A 30 27.90 -2.35 -19.04
C TYR A 30 27.30 -2.83 -20.37
N ILE A 31 25.99 -2.68 -20.57
CA ILE A 31 25.33 -3.06 -21.83
C ILE A 31 25.41 -1.97 -22.92
N GLY A 32 26.22 -0.92 -22.70
CA GLY A 32 26.48 0.12 -23.70
C GLY A 32 25.39 1.18 -23.79
N TYR A 33 24.75 1.55 -22.68
CA TYR A 33 23.83 2.69 -22.68
C TYR A 33 24.58 3.99 -23.01
N ASN A 34 24.27 4.55 -24.18
CA ASN A 34 24.93 5.75 -24.72
C ASN A 34 24.30 7.08 -24.28
N GLY A 35 23.27 7.03 -23.41
CA GLY A 35 22.63 8.23 -22.86
C GLY A 35 23.32 8.72 -21.59
N ASN A 36 22.83 9.84 -21.03
CA ASN A 36 23.29 10.32 -19.74
C ASN A 36 22.83 9.37 -18.62
N PRO A 37 23.74 8.68 -17.89
CA PRO A 37 23.36 7.75 -16.82
C PRO A 37 22.52 8.41 -15.71
N ALA A 38 22.76 9.70 -15.42
CA ALA A 38 21.99 10.44 -14.42
C ALA A 38 20.51 10.66 -14.83
N ALA A 39 20.21 10.60 -16.12
CA ALA A 39 18.84 10.72 -16.64
C ALA A 39 18.14 9.37 -16.81
N ALA A 40 18.86 8.25 -16.70
CA ALA A 40 18.31 6.91 -16.89
C ALA A 40 17.40 6.47 -15.73
N LEU A 41 17.68 6.96 -14.51
CA LEU A 41 16.88 6.66 -13.33
C LEU A 41 16.04 7.87 -12.91
N ARG A 42 14.72 7.68 -12.88
CA ARG A 42 13.79 8.71 -12.44
C ARG A 42 13.43 8.52 -10.96
N VAL A 43 13.91 9.42 -10.11
CA VAL A 43 13.48 9.49 -8.70
C VAL A 43 12.04 10.00 -8.65
N THR A 44 11.15 9.21 -8.06
CA THR A 44 9.74 9.61 -7.89
C THR A 44 9.59 10.52 -6.66
N ARG A 45 8.56 11.37 -6.67
CA ARG A 45 8.29 12.25 -5.53
C ARG A 45 7.85 11.46 -4.29
N ARG A 46 7.88 12.13 -3.14
CA ARG A 46 7.50 11.55 -1.83
C ARG A 46 6.03 11.09 -1.87
N ARG A 47 5.76 9.88 -1.34
CA ARG A 47 4.40 9.31 -1.24
C ARG A 47 3.42 10.20 -0.48
N SER A 48 3.89 10.98 0.50
CA SER A 48 3.03 11.91 1.24
C SER A 48 2.41 12.98 0.34
N VAL A 49 3.12 13.39 -0.72
CA VAL A 49 2.62 14.33 -1.73
C VAL A 49 1.57 13.66 -2.61
N ASP A 50 1.84 12.44 -3.08
CA ASP A 50 0.87 11.64 -3.87
C ASP A 50 -0.43 11.43 -3.10
N ARG A 51 -0.33 11.10 -1.80
CA ARG A 51 -1.49 10.92 -0.91
C ARG A 51 -2.30 12.20 -0.74
N LYS A 52 -1.63 13.35 -0.53
CA LYS A 52 -2.31 14.64 -0.38
C LYS A 52 -3.03 15.05 -1.67
N LYS A 53 -2.44 14.75 -2.83
CA LYS A 53 -3.03 15.06 -4.14
C LYS A 53 -3.98 13.97 -4.67
N GLN A 54 -4.05 12.81 -4.02
CA GLN A 54 -4.78 11.62 -4.46
C GLN A 54 -4.46 11.21 -5.91
N THR A 55 -3.23 11.43 -6.35
CA THR A 55 -2.77 11.09 -7.70
C THR A 55 -1.30 10.69 -7.65
N THR A 56 -0.93 9.69 -8.46
CA THR A 56 0.43 9.17 -8.55
C THR A 56 0.87 9.05 -10.00
N GLU A 57 2.12 9.43 -10.26
CA GLU A 57 2.78 9.28 -11.56
C GLU A 57 3.69 8.03 -11.57
N ARG A 58 3.62 7.22 -10.50
CA ARG A 58 4.38 5.98 -10.38
C ARG A 58 3.82 4.91 -11.32
N ASN A 59 4.73 4.16 -11.92
CA ASN A 59 4.41 3.03 -12.80
C ASN A 59 4.95 1.70 -12.26
N VAL A 60 5.66 1.72 -11.14
CA VAL A 60 6.20 0.55 -10.46
C VAL A 60 5.68 0.58 -9.03
N PHE A 61 5.06 -0.52 -8.60
CA PHE A 61 4.49 -0.65 -7.25
C PHE A 61 5.02 -1.91 -6.59
N GLN A 62 5.50 -1.77 -5.36
CA GLN A 62 5.94 -2.89 -4.55
C GLN A 62 4.86 -3.31 -3.55
N CYS A 63 4.50 -4.58 -3.62
CA CYS A 63 3.53 -5.22 -2.75
C CYS A 63 4.23 -6.20 -1.80
N TYR A 64 4.06 -6.04 -0.50
CA TYR A 64 4.55 -7.02 0.47
C TYR A 64 3.47 -8.05 0.74
N VAL A 65 3.84 -9.33 0.63
CA VAL A 65 2.94 -10.47 0.78
C VAL A 65 3.21 -11.17 2.11
N PHE A 66 2.29 -10.98 3.05
CA PHE A 66 2.31 -11.57 4.39
C PHE A 66 1.34 -12.75 4.49
N GLY A 67 1.55 -13.63 5.47
CA GLY A 67 0.69 -14.79 5.72
C GLY A 67 1.45 -15.94 6.36
N SER A 68 0.73 -16.90 6.93
CA SER A 68 1.33 -18.10 7.53
C SER A 68 2.02 -18.98 6.49
N LYS A 69 2.85 -19.93 6.97
CA LYS A 69 3.25 -21.10 6.18
C LYS A 69 2.00 -21.78 5.61
N HIS A 70 2.11 -22.29 4.38
CA HIS A 70 1.02 -22.92 3.61
C HIS A 70 -0.19 -22.04 3.26
N ALA A 71 -0.20 -20.74 3.55
CA ALA A 71 -1.33 -19.85 3.21
C ALA A 71 -1.56 -19.64 1.70
N GLY A 72 -0.61 -20.02 0.84
CA GLY A 72 -0.69 -19.81 -0.62
C GLY A 72 0.05 -18.58 -1.14
N LYS A 73 0.94 -17.96 -0.35
CA LYS A 73 1.77 -16.81 -0.74
C LYS A 73 2.56 -17.06 -2.02
N SER A 74 3.35 -18.14 -2.07
CA SER A 74 4.19 -18.44 -3.23
C SER A 74 3.37 -18.79 -4.46
N ALA A 75 2.19 -19.40 -4.29
CA ALA A 75 1.26 -19.65 -5.39
C ALA A 75 0.75 -18.33 -6.01
N LEU A 76 0.51 -17.29 -5.21
CA LEU A 76 0.19 -15.94 -5.70
C LEU A 76 1.36 -15.34 -6.48
N LEU A 77 2.61 -15.50 -6.02
CA LEU A 77 3.79 -15.04 -6.75
C LEU A 77 3.96 -15.77 -8.09
N TYR A 78 3.83 -17.09 -8.10
CA TYR A 78 3.99 -17.89 -9.31
C TYR A 78 2.87 -17.66 -10.33
N SER A 79 1.63 -17.48 -9.86
CA SER A 79 0.51 -17.10 -10.72
C SER A 79 0.74 -15.75 -11.40
N LEU A 80 1.33 -14.76 -10.73
CA LEU A 80 1.68 -13.47 -11.35
C LEU A 80 2.63 -13.67 -12.55
N LEU A 81 3.51 -14.66 -12.48
CA LEU A 81 4.46 -15.01 -13.55
C LEU A 81 3.84 -15.92 -14.63
N GLY A 82 2.55 -16.23 -14.54
CA GLY A 82 1.87 -17.15 -15.46
C GLY A 82 2.34 -18.60 -15.32
N ARG A 83 2.95 -18.97 -14.19
CA ARG A 83 3.38 -20.36 -13.93
C ARG A 83 2.16 -21.20 -13.53
N PRO A 84 2.07 -22.46 -14.00
CA PRO A 84 0.99 -23.34 -13.58
C PRO A 84 1.07 -23.61 -12.08
N PHE A 85 -0.09 -23.83 -11.48
CA PHE A 85 -0.18 -24.21 -10.07
C PHE A 85 0.57 -25.53 -9.81
N SER A 86 1.22 -25.62 -8.65
CA SER A 86 1.91 -26.83 -8.19
C SER A 86 1.50 -27.14 -6.76
N ASN A 87 1.23 -28.43 -6.49
CA ASN A 87 0.95 -28.92 -5.14
C ASN A 87 2.21 -29.03 -4.28
N ASN A 88 3.41 -28.89 -4.87
CA ASN A 88 4.66 -29.04 -4.14
C ASN A 88 4.88 -27.84 -3.23
N TYR A 89 4.96 -28.10 -1.94
CA TYR A 89 5.30 -27.08 -0.96
C TYR A 89 6.81 -27.01 -0.75
N THR A 90 7.36 -25.81 -0.94
CA THR A 90 8.73 -25.48 -0.56
C THR A 90 8.66 -24.39 0.50
N PRO A 91 9.16 -24.62 1.72
CA PRO A 91 9.17 -23.59 2.76
C PRO A 91 9.93 -22.35 2.30
N THR A 92 9.30 -21.18 2.45
CA THR A 92 9.94 -19.89 2.19
C THR A 92 10.88 -19.55 3.33
N THR A 93 12.17 -19.85 3.16
CA THR A 93 13.23 -19.55 4.14
C THR A 93 13.88 -18.19 3.90
N VAL A 94 13.79 -17.69 2.68
CA VAL A 94 14.35 -16.40 2.23
C VAL A 94 13.30 -15.62 1.48
N GLU A 95 13.48 -14.31 1.36
CA GLU A 95 12.59 -13.46 0.58
C GLU A 95 12.53 -13.90 -0.88
N GLN A 96 11.32 -13.92 -1.44
CA GLN A 96 11.09 -14.21 -2.85
C GLN A 96 10.44 -13.02 -3.53
N TYR A 97 10.79 -12.82 -4.80
CA TYR A 97 10.28 -11.73 -5.61
C TYR A 97 9.63 -12.27 -6.88
N ALA A 98 8.51 -11.67 -7.27
CA ALA A 98 7.90 -11.85 -8.58
C ALA A 98 7.55 -10.47 -9.14
N ALA A 99 7.98 -10.19 -10.37
CA ALA A 99 7.73 -8.92 -11.03
C ALA A 99 7.10 -9.17 -12.39
N ASN A 100 5.97 -8.51 -12.68
CA ASN A 100 5.34 -8.59 -13.99
C ASN A 100 4.56 -7.30 -14.32
N VAL A 101 4.25 -7.13 -15.60
CA VAL A 101 3.39 -6.05 -16.10
C VAL A 101 1.92 -6.45 -15.89
N ILE A 102 1.14 -5.53 -15.31
CA ILE A 102 -0.30 -5.62 -15.10
C ILE A 102 -0.99 -4.58 -15.99
N GLU A 103 -1.99 -5.03 -16.76
CA GLU A 103 -2.86 -4.16 -17.55
C GLU A 103 -4.06 -3.73 -16.71
N VAL A 104 -4.05 -2.46 -16.30
CA VAL A 104 -5.12 -1.81 -15.54
C VAL A 104 -6.11 -1.18 -16.51
N LYS A 105 -7.39 -1.56 -16.41
CA LYS A 105 -8.50 -1.04 -17.23
C LYS A 105 -8.25 -1.13 -18.75
N GLY A 106 -7.46 -2.11 -19.19
CA GLY A 106 -7.18 -2.38 -20.61
C GLY A 106 -6.35 -1.33 -21.36
N VAL A 107 -5.84 -0.29 -20.68
CA VAL A 107 -5.12 0.82 -21.34
C VAL A 107 -3.80 1.13 -20.62
N THR A 108 -3.80 1.16 -19.30
CA THR A 108 -2.63 1.56 -18.52
C THR A 108 -1.83 0.36 -18.05
N ARG A 109 -0.54 0.31 -18.42
CA ARG A 109 0.40 -0.73 -17.97
C ARG A 109 1.17 -0.27 -16.74
N LYS A 110 1.19 -1.11 -15.70
CA LYS A 110 1.93 -0.88 -14.46
C LYS A 110 2.79 -2.11 -14.17
N ILE A 111 3.94 -1.94 -13.54
CA ILE A 111 4.77 -3.05 -13.08
C ILE A 111 4.43 -3.30 -11.61
N LEU A 112 3.98 -4.52 -11.31
CA LEU A 112 3.75 -4.98 -9.95
C LEU A 112 4.90 -5.88 -9.53
N ILE A 113 5.51 -5.56 -8.38
CA ILE A 113 6.55 -6.36 -7.75
C ILE A 113 5.99 -6.91 -6.45
N LEU A 114 5.76 -8.22 -6.39
CA LEU A 114 5.43 -8.93 -5.16
C LEU A 114 6.73 -9.32 -4.45
N ARG A 115 6.79 -9.04 -3.15
CA ARG A 115 7.83 -9.49 -2.22
C ARG A 115 7.18 -10.38 -1.17
N GLU A 116 7.45 -11.67 -1.22
CA GLU A 116 7.00 -12.60 -0.19
C GLU A 116 7.85 -12.45 1.07
N ILE A 117 7.18 -12.20 2.19
CA ILE A 117 7.81 -12.10 3.51
C ILE A 117 7.67 -13.46 4.22
N PRO A 118 8.80 -14.10 4.59
CA PRO A 118 8.78 -15.30 5.41
C PRO A 118 8.05 -15.09 6.75
N GLU A 119 7.31 -16.09 7.22
CA GLU A 119 6.60 -15.99 8.51
C GLU A 119 7.56 -15.75 9.68
N ASP A 120 8.68 -16.47 9.69
CA ASP A 120 9.64 -16.48 10.81
C ASP A 120 10.50 -15.19 10.85
N GLY A 121 10.67 -14.50 9.72
CA GLY A 121 11.53 -13.31 9.59
C GLY A 121 10.87 -11.98 9.97
N LEU A 122 9.56 -11.96 10.25
CA LEU A 122 8.82 -10.70 10.42
C LEU A 122 9.38 -9.81 11.54
N LEU A 123 9.76 -10.38 12.68
CA LEU A 123 10.25 -9.59 13.82
C LEU A 123 11.54 -8.85 13.47
N GLU A 124 12.43 -9.51 12.73
CA GLU A 124 13.66 -8.91 12.22
C GLU A 124 13.34 -7.78 11.22
N PHE A 125 12.41 -8.01 10.30
CA PHE A 125 11.96 -6.97 9.37
C PHE A 125 11.36 -5.75 10.07
N LEU A 126 10.50 -5.96 11.06
CA LEU A 126 9.86 -4.87 11.80
C LEU A 126 10.82 -4.14 12.74
N SER A 127 11.98 -4.71 13.07
CA SER A 127 13.04 -4.01 13.80
C SER A 127 13.62 -2.84 12.98
N ASN A 128 13.59 -2.96 11.65
CA ASN A 128 13.95 -1.88 10.73
C ASN A 128 12.77 -0.90 10.58
N GLN A 129 12.94 0.33 11.06
CA GLN A 129 11.92 1.38 10.98
C GLN A 129 11.56 1.77 9.55
N ASP A 130 12.48 1.58 8.60
CA ASP A 130 12.27 1.90 7.18
C ASP A 130 11.75 0.71 6.38
N PHE A 131 11.48 -0.45 7.00
CA PHE A 131 11.01 -1.64 6.28
C PHE A 131 9.77 -1.38 5.42
N LEU A 132 8.81 -0.60 5.95
CA LEU A 132 7.57 -0.23 5.25
C LEU A 132 7.75 0.95 4.29
N ALA A 133 8.90 1.64 4.30
CA ALA A 133 9.15 2.82 3.47
C ALA A 133 9.11 2.50 1.97
N ALA A 134 9.49 1.27 1.59
CA ALA A 134 9.43 0.79 0.21
C ALA A 134 8.10 0.09 -0.15
N CYS A 135 7.24 -0.22 0.82
CA CYS A 135 5.97 -0.94 0.60
C CYS A 135 4.84 -0.01 0.11
N ASP A 136 4.41 -0.13 -1.14
CA ASP A 136 3.29 0.66 -1.69
C ASP A 136 1.91 0.09 -1.28
N VAL A 137 1.82 -1.23 -1.08
CA VAL A 137 0.63 -1.96 -0.62
C VAL A 137 1.03 -3.23 0.12
N ALA A 138 0.33 -3.58 1.20
CA ALA A 138 0.53 -4.82 1.94
C ALA A 138 -0.67 -5.74 1.72
N VAL A 139 -0.42 -7.01 1.38
CA VAL A 139 -1.46 -8.03 1.30
C VAL A 139 -1.25 -9.09 2.37
N PHE A 140 -2.34 -9.52 2.99
CA PHE A 140 -2.32 -10.53 4.03
C PHE A 140 -3.11 -11.73 3.55
N VAL A 141 -2.36 -12.76 3.16
CA VAL A 141 -2.88 -14.00 2.60
C VAL A 141 -3.14 -14.98 3.73
N TYR A 142 -4.34 -15.54 3.77
CA TYR A 142 -4.68 -16.66 4.63
C TYR A 142 -5.41 -17.74 3.83
N ASP A 143 -5.24 -18.98 4.24
CA ASP A 143 -6.03 -20.09 3.75
C ASP A 143 -7.44 -20.01 4.34
N SER A 144 -8.47 -19.90 3.49
CA SER A 144 -9.86 -19.75 3.94
C SER A 144 -10.38 -20.96 4.71
N SER A 145 -9.75 -22.13 4.53
CA SER A 145 -10.09 -23.39 5.19
C SER A 145 -9.34 -23.62 6.52
N ASP A 146 -8.39 -22.76 6.89
CA ASP A 146 -7.53 -22.92 8.07
C ASP A 146 -7.67 -21.77 9.09
N GLU A 147 -8.15 -22.09 10.29
CA GLU A 147 -8.27 -21.15 11.41
C GLU A 147 -6.92 -20.58 11.85
N TYR A 148 -5.85 -21.39 11.84
CA TYR A 148 -4.52 -20.92 12.23
C TYR A 148 -4.01 -19.86 11.25
N SER A 149 -4.14 -20.12 9.95
CA SER A 149 -3.77 -19.18 8.90
C SER A 149 -4.49 -17.83 9.05
N TRP A 150 -5.79 -17.85 9.34
CA TRP A 150 -6.57 -16.64 9.62
C TRP A 150 -6.04 -15.88 10.83
N LYS A 151 -5.91 -16.54 12.00
CA LYS A 151 -5.43 -15.92 13.24
C LYS A 151 -4.06 -15.28 13.04
N LYS A 152 -3.17 -15.96 12.32
CA LYS A 152 -1.83 -15.46 12.01
C LYS A 152 -1.90 -14.23 11.10
N SER A 153 -2.69 -14.28 10.04
CA SER A 153 -2.86 -13.16 9.11
C SER A 153 -3.37 -11.89 9.81
N ARG A 154 -4.31 -12.04 10.76
CA ARG A 154 -4.80 -10.95 11.61
C ARG A 154 -3.68 -10.34 12.49
N ASP A 155 -2.89 -11.17 13.17
CA ASP A 155 -1.75 -10.72 13.98
C ASP A 155 -0.70 -9.97 13.13
N LEU A 156 -0.43 -10.46 11.92
CA LEU A 156 0.47 -9.79 10.97
C LEU A 156 -0.07 -8.41 10.56
N LEU A 157 -1.37 -8.31 10.26
CA LEU A 157 -2.04 -7.06 9.91
C LEU A 157 -1.92 -6.04 11.04
N GLU A 158 -2.24 -6.44 12.27
CA GLU A 158 -2.13 -5.57 13.46
C GLU A 158 -0.70 -5.05 13.65
N LYS A 159 0.30 -5.91 13.50
CA LYS A 159 1.72 -5.53 13.61
C LYS A 159 2.14 -4.53 12.53
N VAL A 160 1.77 -4.75 11.27
CA VAL A 160 2.09 -3.84 10.16
C VAL A 160 1.38 -2.49 10.33
N VAL A 161 0.11 -2.49 10.71
CA VAL A 161 -0.65 -1.26 10.98
C VAL A 161 -0.01 -0.47 12.10
N ARG A 162 0.31 -1.11 13.24
CA ARG A 162 0.98 -0.46 14.37
C ARG A 162 2.33 0.13 13.95
N GLN A 163 3.14 -0.62 13.21
CA GLN A 163 4.44 -0.14 12.73
C GLN A 163 4.30 1.06 11.78
N GLY A 164 3.31 1.03 10.88
CA GLY A 164 3.02 2.14 9.98
C GLY A 164 2.55 3.40 10.71
N GLU A 165 1.86 3.26 11.85
CA GLU A 165 1.50 4.40 12.71
C GLU A 165 2.69 4.98 13.46
N LEU A 166 3.59 4.13 13.96
CA LEU A 166 4.79 4.55 14.69
C LEU A 166 5.80 5.27 13.79
N THR A 167 6.07 4.71 12.62
CA THR A 167 7.09 5.21 11.67
C THR A 167 6.55 6.29 10.73
N GLY A 168 5.22 6.42 10.63
CA GLY A 168 4.56 7.29 9.66
C GLY A 168 4.39 6.67 8.26
N TYR A 169 5.00 5.50 8.00
CA TYR A 169 4.84 4.73 6.78
C TYR A 169 3.55 3.90 6.80
N ARG A 170 2.39 4.55 6.97
CA ARG A 170 1.09 3.87 6.83
C ARG A 170 0.94 3.29 5.44
N VAL A 171 0.58 2.02 5.30
CA VAL A 171 0.48 1.32 4.01
C VAL A 171 -0.98 0.89 3.78
N PRO A 172 -1.50 0.97 2.54
CA PRO A 172 -2.74 0.30 2.15
C PRO A 172 -2.68 -1.19 2.44
N CYS A 173 -3.76 -1.77 2.96
CA CYS A 173 -3.83 -3.19 3.31
C CYS A 173 -5.01 -3.88 2.62
N LEU A 174 -4.77 -5.07 2.08
CA LEU A 174 -5.81 -5.95 1.53
C LEU A 174 -5.73 -7.32 2.19
N LEU A 175 -6.89 -7.94 2.44
CA LEU A 175 -6.97 -9.34 2.85
C LEU A 175 -7.24 -10.23 1.65
N ILE A 176 -6.53 -11.36 1.56
CA ILE A 176 -6.71 -12.36 0.50
C ILE A 176 -7.07 -13.69 1.17
N ALA A 177 -8.31 -14.15 0.93
CA ALA A 177 -8.79 -15.47 1.28
C ALA A 177 -8.39 -16.44 0.17
N ALA A 178 -7.26 -17.11 0.35
CA ALA A 178 -6.70 -18.06 -0.62
C ALA A 178 -7.31 -19.45 -0.46
N LYS A 179 -7.11 -20.28 -1.49
CA LYS A 179 -7.61 -21.66 -1.60
C LYS A 179 -9.13 -21.75 -1.51
N ASP A 180 -9.80 -20.82 -2.20
CA ASP A 180 -11.27 -20.77 -2.27
C ASP A 180 -11.90 -22.01 -2.96
N ASP A 181 -11.07 -22.90 -3.53
CA ASP A 181 -11.48 -24.23 -3.99
C ASP A 181 -11.73 -25.24 -2.86
N LEU A 182 -11.33 -24.92 -1.63
CA LEU A 182 -11.56 -25.72 -0.43
C LEU A 182 -12.78 -25.20 0.34
N THR A 183 -13.40 -26.08 1.14
CA THR A 183 -14.50 -25.68 2.03
C THR A 183 -13.99 -24.68 3.06
N PRO A 184 -14.54 -23.45 3.10
CA PRO A 184 -14.03 -22.42 4.01
C PRO A 184 -14.41 -22.74 5.46
N PHE A 185 -13.55 -22.33 6.39
CA PHE A 185 -13.87 -22.34 7.82
C PHE A 185 -14.83 -21.17 8.12
N PRO A 186 -16.10 -21.42 8.51
CA PRO A 186 -17.13 -20.38 8.56
C PRO A 186 -16.77 -19.18 9.43
N ARG A 187 -16.04 -19.41 10.53
CA ARG A 187 -15.63 -18.36 11.45
C ARG A 187 -14.53 -17.46 10.86
N ALA A 188 -13.61 -17.99 10.05
CA ALA A 188 -12.62 -17.16 9.34
C ALA A 188 -13.31 -16.20 8.35
N VAL A 189 -14.36 -16.66 7.66
CA VAL A 189 -15.15 -15.82 6.74
C VAL A 189 -15.84 -14.69 7.51
N LEU A 190 -16.55 -15.00 8.60
CA LEU A 190 -17.25 -14.00 9.40
C LEU A 190 -16.28 -12.98 10.04
N GLU A 191 -15.20 -13.47 10.66
CA GLU A 191 -14.24 -12.61 11.37
C GLU A 191 -13.44 -11.72 10.41
N SER A 192 -13.09 -12.22 9.21
CA SER A 192 -12.36 -11.43 8.22
C SER A 192 -13.18 -10.27 7.66
N VAL A 193 -14.48 -10.47 7.41
CA VAL A 193 -15.39 -9.38 7.05
C VAL A 193 -15.54 -8.38 8.20
N LYS A 194 -15.66 -8.85 9.43
CA LYS A 194 -15.76 -7.96 10.60
C LYS A 194 -14.50 -7.09 10.77
N VAL A 195 -13.31 -7.68 10.68
CA VAL A 195 -12.04 -6.94 10.82
C VAL A 195 -11.87 -5.90 9.71
N THR A 196 -12.22 -6.23 8.47
CA THR A 196 -12.12 -5.27 7.34
C THR A 196 -13.07 -4.09 7.52
N GLN A 197 -14.30 -4.34 7.97
CA GLN A 197 -15.27 -3.28 8.30
C GLN A 197 -14.78 -2.38 9.45
N GLU A 198 -14.25 -2.97 10.52
CA GLU A 198 -13.73 -2.20 11.67
C GLU A 198 -12.59 -1.28 11.26
N LEU A 199 -11.68 -1.78 10.42
CA LEU A 199 -10.53 -1.05 9.89
C LEU A 199 -10.87 -0.13 8.71
N GLY A 200 -12.08 -0.20 8.16
CA GLY A 200 -12.50 0.62 7.02
C GLY A 200 -11.74 0.31 5.73
N ILE A 201 -11.36 -0.96 5.51
CA ILE A 201 -10.74 -1.44 4.26
C ILE A 201 -11.71 -2.34 3.49
N GLU A 202 -11.40 -2.63 2.22
CA GLU A 202 -12.23 -3.49 1.38
C GLU A 202 -12.36 -4.92 1.94
N ALA A 203 -13.49 -5.57 1.64
CA ALA A 203 -13.76 -6.95 2.02
C ALA A 203 -12.68 -7.91 1.47
N PRO A 204 -12.47 -9.08 2.12
CA PRO A 204 -11.47 -10.05 1.68
C PRO A 204 -11.65 -10.47 0.21
N ILE A 205 -10.54 -10.56 -0.51
CA ILE A 205 -10.52 -11.00 -1.90
C ILE A 205 -10.38 -12.53 -1.90
N HIS A 206 -11.40 -13.21 -2.37
CA HIS A 206 -11.42 -14.66 -2.51
C HIS A 206 -10.72 -15.09 -3.80
N VAL A 207 -9.76 -16.01 -3.69
CA VAL A 207 -9.01 -16.52 -4.84
C VAL A 207 -8.66 -18.00 -4.70
N SER A 208 -8.67 -18.71 -5.83
CA SER A 208 -8.02 -20.01 -5.96
C SER A 208 -6.99 -19.98 -7.08
N MET A 209 -5.71 -20.13 -6.73
CA MET A 209 -4.64 -20.26 -7.71
C MET A 209 -4.72 -21.59 -8.48
N LYS A 210 -5.45 -22.58 -7.95
CA LYS A 210 -5.64 -23.89 -8.58
C LYS A 210 -6.71 -23.85 -9.67
N LEU A 211 -7.81 -23.15 -9.44
CA LEU A 211 -8.90 -23.01 -10.42
C LEU A 211 -8.56 -22.04 -11.57
N SER A 212 -7.36 -21.44 -11.54
CA SER A 212 -6.96 -20.34 -12.44
C SER A 212 -7.94 -19.16 -12.43
N ASP A 213 -8.78 -19.09 -11.39
CA ASP A 213 -9.58 -17.93 -11.06
C ASP A 213 -8.71 -16.97 -10.25
N SER A 214 -7.63 -16.49 -10.89
CA SER A 214 -6.89 -15.33 -10.40
C SER A 214 -7.73 -14.08 -10.67
N GLY A 215 -8.96 -14.06 -10.14
CA GLY A 215 -9.99 -13.07 -10.37
C GLY A 215 -9.44 -11.69 -10.07
N ASN A 216 -9.05 -10.97 -11.11
CA ASN A 216 -8.49 -9.62 -11.12
C ASN A 216 -7.63 -9.15 -9.91
N VAL A 217 -7.00 -10.07 -9.16
CA VAL A 217 -6.43 -9.79 -7.83
C VAL A 217 -5.28 -8.82 -7.94
N TYR A 218 -4.43 -8.98 -8.97
CA TYR A 218 -3.31 -8.08 -9.22
C TYR A 218 -3.78 -6.67 -9.58
N ASN A 219 -4.89 -6.52 -10.31
CA ASN A 219 -5.46 -5.21 -10.57
C ASN A 219 -6.06 -4.57 -9.30
N LYS A 220 -6.65 -5.35 -8.40
CA LYS A 220 -7.08 -4.85 -7.08
C LYS A 220 -5.87 -4.37 -6.26
N ILE A 221 -4.78 -5.12 -6.26
CA ILE A 221 -3.52 -4.74 -5.60
C ILE A 221 -2.96 -3.43 -6.18
N VAL A 222 -2.88 -3.32 -7.51
CA VAL A 222 -2.42 -2.09 -8.16
C VAL A 222 -3.35 -0.92 -7.87
N ASN A 223 -4.67 -1.14 -7.92
CA ASN A 223 -5.65 -0.09 -7.63
C ASN A 223 -5.52 0.44 -6.19
N ALA A 224 -5.30 -0.44 -5.21
CA ALA A 224 -5.05 -0.05 -3.82
C ALA A 224 -3.74 0.74 -3.66
N ALA A 225 -2.71 0.41 -4.44
CA ALA A 225 -1.45 1.15 -4.45
C ALA A 225 -1.58 2.54 -5.12
N GLU A 226 -2.41 2.66 -6.17
CA GLU A 226 -2.70 3.93 -6.85
C GLU A 226 -3.60 4.85 -6.01
N HIS A 227 -4.55 4.27 -5.28
CA HIS A 227 -5.53 4.98 -4.45
C HIS A 227 -5.39 4.62 -2.96
N PRO A 228 -4.22 4.90 -2.35
CA PRO A 228 -3.90 4.43 -1.00
C PRO A 228 -4.88 4.94 0.07
N HIS A 229 -5.55 6.07 -0.18
CA HIS A 229 -6.51 6.66 0.75
C HIS A 229 -7.78 5.81 0.95
N LEU A 230 -8.07 4.87 0.06
CA LEU A 230 -9.25 3.99 0.16
C LEU A 230 -8.98 2.70 0.94
N SER A 231 -7.72 2.31 1.11
CA SER A 231 -7.37 1.00 1.68
C SER A 231 -6.35 1.09 2.82
N ILE A 232 -6.02 2.28 3.32
CA ILE A 232 -5.22 2.42 4.55
C ILE A 232 -6.11 2.12 5.77
N PRO A 233 -5.76 1.15 6.62
CA PRO A 233 -6.52 0.85 7.84
C PRO A 233 -6.68 2.06 8.77
N GLU A 234 -7.91 2.35 9.17
CA GLU A 234 -8.24 3.38 10.15
C GLU A 234 -8.40 2.78 11.54
N THR A 235 -7.33 2.79 12.35
CA THR A 235 -7.44 2.41 13.76
C THR A 235 -8.24 3.43 14.57
N GLN A 236 -8.75 3.04 15.74
CA GLN A 236 -9.39 3.97 16.67
C GLN A 236 -8.47 5.12 17.09
N ILE A 237 -7.16 4.85 17.24
CA ILE A 237 -6.15 5.87 17.59
C ILE A 237 -6.06 6.89 16.47
N SER A 238 -5.94 6.41 15.22
CA SER A 238 -5.92 7.25 14.02
C SER A 238 -7.21 8.07 13.88
N ARG A 239 -8.39 7.49 14.15
CA ARG A 239 -9.68 8.21 14.13
C ARG A 239 -9.76 9.30 15.19
N LYS A 240 -9.39 9.01 16.44
CA LYS A 240 -9.36 10.00 17.54
C LYS A 240 -8.40 11.15 17.24
N LYS A 241 -7.22 10.84 16.68
CA LYS A 241 -6.24 11.85 16.26
C LYS A 241 -6.78 12.74 15.14
N LYS A 242 -7.44 12.16 14.13
CA LYS A 242 -8.10 12.89 13.03
C LYS A 242 -9.20 13.82 13.56
N GLN A 243 -10.07 13.32 14.44
CA GLN A 243 -11.12 14.13 15.08
C GLN A 243 -10.53 15.29 15.89
N ARG A 244 -9.49 15.04 16.71
CA ARG A 244 -8.81 16.09 17.48
C ARG A 244 -8.21 17.17 16.58
N HIS A 245 -7.57 16.78 15.47
CA HIS A 245 -7.03 17.74 14.50
C HIS A 245 -8.14 18.54 13.80
N GLN A 246 -9.26 17.91 13.45
CA GLN A 246 -10.41 18.62 12.87
C GLN A 246 -11.01 19.64 13.84
N LEU A 247 -11.13 19.29 15.13
CA LEU A 247 -11.61 20.21 16.16
C LEU A 247 -10.66 21.40 16.36
N LEU A 248 -9.34 21.16 16.43
CA LEU A 248 -8.34 22.22 16.53
C LEU A 248 -8.33 23.12 15.30
N HIS A 249 -8.50 22.56 14.11
CA HIS A 249 -8.56 23.34 12.88
C HIS A 249 -9.81 24.22 12.82
N HIS A 250 -10.98 23.67 13.19
CA HIS A 250 -12.20 24.46 13.29
C HIS A 250 -12.09 25.57 14.34
N SER A 251 -11.53 25.29 15.53
CA SER A 251 -11.36 26.32 16.56
C SER A 251 -10.43 27.44 16.12
N LEU A 252 -9.34 27.13 15.41
CA LEU A 252 -8.45 28.13 14.82
C LEU A 252 -9.17 28.99 13.78
N ILE A 253 -9.99 28.39 12.91
CA ILE A 253 -10.80 29.15 11.94
C ILE A 253 -11.77 30.09 12.68
N PHE A 254 -12.50 29.60 13.69
CA PHE A 254 -13.41 30.43 14.47
C PHE A 254 -12.70 31.58 15.18
N ALA A 255 -11.51 31.34 15.75
CA ALA A 255 -10.71 32.38 16.38
C ALA A 255 -10.25 33.45 15.38
N LEU A 256 -9.80 33.05 14.18
CA LEU A 256 -9.40 33.99 13.12
C LEU A 256 -10.57 34.84 12.61
N VAL A 257 -11.73 34.21 12.38
CA VAL A 257 -12.95 34.91 11.97
C VAL A 257 -13.40 35.90 13.06
N GLY A 258 -13.38 35.49 14.33
CA GLY A 258 -13.71 36.35 15.47
C GLY A 258 -12.78 37.55 15.58
N ALA A 259 -11.47 37.35 15.42
CA ALA A 259 -10.48 38.44 15.45
C ALA A 259 -10.67 39.43 14.29
N ALA A 260 -10.94 38.95 13.07
CA ALA A 260 -11.22 39.79 11.91
C ALA A 260 -12.48 40.65 12.13
N MET A 261 -13.55 40.08 12.68
CA MET A 261 -14.78 40.81 12.98
C MET A 261 -14.57 41.87 14.07
N ALA A 262 -13.77 41.59 15.10
CA ALA A 262 -13.43 42.56 16.14
C ALA A 262 -12.63 43.75 15.58
N LEU A 263 -11.66 43.50 14.69
CA LEU A 263 -10.89 44.54 14.01
C LEU A 263 -11.77 45.40 13.09
N ALA A 264 -12.68 44.77 12.34
CA ALA A 264 -13.67 45.49 11.53
C ALA A 264 -14.61 46.35 12.39
N GLY A 265 -15.06 45.83 13.54
CA GLY A 265 -15.86 46.59 14.51
C GLY A 265 -15.11 47.79 15.09
N LEU A 266 -13.85 47.61 15.50
CA LEU A 266 -13.00 48.67 16.05
C LEU A 266 -12.72 49.77 15.02
N THR A 267 -12.43 49.40 13.77
CA THR A 267 -12.21 50.37 12.68
C THR A 267 -13.49 51.12 12.34
N ALA A 268 -14.64 50.45 12.27
CA ALA A 268 -15.94 51.09 12.07
C ALA A 268 -16.30 52.06 13.21
N CYS A 269 -16.04 51.69 14.47
CA CYS A 269 -16.22 52.56 15.62
C CYS A 269 -15.31 53.80 15.57
N ARG A 270 -14.04 53.63 15.20
CA ARG A 270 -13.10 54.75 15.02
C ARG A 270 -13.55 55.70 13.91
N VAL A 271 -13.98 55.18 12.76
CA VAL A 271 -14.52 56.00 11.66
C VAL A 271 -15.77 56.76 12.09
N ARG A 272 -16.69 56.13 12.84
CA ARG A 272 -17.86 56.81 13.41
C ARG A 272 -17.49 57.91 14.40
N ALA A 273 -16.49 57.69 15.25
CA ALA A 273 -16.03 58.69 16.21
C ALA A 273 -15.40 59.90 15.51
N VAL A 274 -14.57 59.67 14.48
CA VAL A 274 -13.97 60.74 13.66
C VAL A 274 -15.06 61.54 12.93
N LYS A 275 -16.06 60.88 12.33
CA LYS A 275 -17.21 61.55 11.70
C LYS A 275 -18.04 62.39 12.68
N LYS A 276 -18.22 61.93 13.92
CA LYS A 276 -18.93 62.71 14.95
C LYS A 276 -18.16 63.96 15.38
N ASN A 277 -16.83 63.89 15.44
CA ASN A 277 -15.99 65.03 15.82
C ASN A 277 -15.77 66.06 14.70
N THR A 278 -16.16 65.78 13.45
CA THR A 278 -16.06 66.72 12.32
C THR A 278 -17.37 67.48 12.05
N ILE A 279 -18.45 67.14 12.76
CA ILE A 279 -19.79 67.73 12.61
C ILE A 279 -20.14 68.64 13.81
N SER A 280 -19.23 68.75 14.80
CA SER A 280 -19.27 69.75 15.88
C SER A 280 -18.33 70.90 15.57
#